data_AF-A0A6B3HRJ8-F1
#
_entry.id   AF-A0A6B3HRJ8-F1
#
_cell.length_a   1.000
_cell.length_b   1.000
_cell.length_c   1.000
_cell.angle_alpha   90.00
_cell.angle_beta   90.00
_cell.angle_gamma   90.00
#
_symmetry.space_group_name_H-M   'P 1'
#
loop_
_entity.id
_entity.type
_entity.pdbx_description
1 polymer ?
#
loop_
_entity_poly.entity_id
_entity_poly.type
_entity_poly.pdbx_seq_one_letter_code
_entity_poly.pdbx_strand_id
1 'polypeptide(L)'
;SGPDGLILRADVDSAIRHAGEATEAETRPAAEPVAAEAPTVHVGSAAPAAERIPLRGVRGAVADKLSRSRSEIPDATCWVDADATELMAARAAMNAASGPSGGPKVSVLALLARICTAALARYPELNSTVDTAAREIVRLPGVHLGFAAQTERGLVVPVVRDAHTRNAESIGAEIARLTELARTGKLSPAQLTGGTFTLNNYGVFGVDGSTPIINHPEAAMLGVGRIMP
;
A
#
# COMPACT_ATOMS: atom_id res chain seq x y z
N SER A 1 -27.51 -17.16 9.55
CA SER A 1 -28.90 -16.82 9.92
C SER A 1 -29.40 -15.51 9.30
N GLY A 2 -28.62 -14.83 8.44
CA GLY A 2 -29.05 -13.61 7.76
C GLY A 2 -29.82 -13.84 6.45
N PRO A 3 -30.40 -12.77 5.88
CA PRO A 3 -31.02 -12.81 4.55
C PRO A 3 -30.07 -13.36 3.51
N ASP A 4 -30.58 -14.15 2.56
CA ASP A 4 -29.80 -14.75 1.46
C ASP A 4 -28.56 -15.56 1.90
N GLY A 5 -28.57 -16.11 3.12
CA GLY A 5 -27.48 -16.93 3.63
C GLY A 5 -26.28 -16.13 4.14
N LEU A 6 -26.43 -14.81 4.33
CA LEU A 6 -25.42 -13.98 5.00
C LEU A 6 -25.12 -14.52 6.41
N ILE A 7 -23.83 -14.72 6.69
CA ILE A 7 -23.33 -15.06 8.02
C ILE A 7 -23.35 -13.77 8.83
N LEU A 8 -24.21 -13.70 9.83
CA LEU A 8 -24.32 -12.59 10.75
C LEU A 8 -23.34 -12.77 11.90
N ARG A 9 -23.04 -11.67 12.59
CA ARG A 9 -22.20 -11.70 13.80
C ARG A 9 -22.70 -12.71 14.85
N ALA A 10 -24.03 -12.83 15.00
CA ALA A 10 -24.64 -13.80 15.90
C ALA A 10 -24.31 -15.27 15.55
N ASP A 11 -24.10 -15.59 14.27
CA ASP A 11 -23.71 -16.93 13.84
C ASP A 11 -22.27 -17.25 14.27
N VAL A 12 -21.37 -16.27 14.15
CA VAL A 12 -19.97 -16.39 14.57
C VAL A 12 -19.87 -16.54 16.08
N ASP A 13 -20.60 -15.72 16.83
CA ASP A 13 -20.63 -15.80 18.29
C ASP A 13 -21.22 -17.14 18.77
N SER A 14 -22.20 -17.70 18.05
CA SER A 14 -22.77 -19.02 18.35
C SER A 14 -21.79 -20.16 18.07
N ALA A 15 -21.05 -20.09 16.98
CA ALA A 15 -20.04 -21.09 16.65
C ALA A 15 -18.89 -21.11 17.68
N ILE A 16 -18.47 -19.93 18.15
CA ILE A 16 -17.43 -19.80 19.19
C ILE A 16 -17.90 -20.44 20.52
N ARG A 17 -19.15 -20.21 20.92
CA ARG A 17 -19.69 -20.83 22.15
C ARG A 17 -19.73 -22.36 22.05
N HIS A 18 -20.20 -22.90 20.93
CA HIS A 18 -20.23 -24.36 20.74
C HIS A 18 -18.83 -24.98 20.58
N ALA A 19 -17.86 -24.25 20.05
CA ALA A 19 -16.46 -24.69 20.02
C ALA A 19 -15.84 -24.71 21.43
N GLY A 20 -16.23 -23.78 22.31
CA GLY A 20 -15.82 -23.77 23.71
C GLY A 20 -16.39 -24.95 24.51
N GLU A 21 -17.67 -25.26 24.31
CA GLU A 21 -18.37 -26.36 25.00
C GLU A 21 -17.86 -27.75 24.61
N ALA A 22 -17.35 -27.93 23.39
CA ALA A 22 -16.75 -29.19 22.93
C ALA A 22 -15.35 -29.47 23.53
N THR A 23 -14.72 -28.48 24.16
CA THR A 23 -13.35 -28.60 24.69
C THR A 23 -13.31 -28.89 26.20
N GLU A 24 -14.44 -28.80 26.90
CA GLU A 24 -14.51 -28.91 28.38
C GLU A 24 -14.91 -30.31 28.91
N ALA A 25 -15.08 -31.31 28.04
CA ALA A 25 -15.58 -32.64 28.43
C ALA A 25 -14.51 -33.75 28.55
N GLU A 26 -13.21 -33.47 28.43
CA GLU A 26 -12.18 -34.50 28.58
C GLU A 26 -10.93 -34.01 29.34
N THR A 27 -11.04 -33.97 30.68
CA THR A 27 -9.88 -33.86 31.58
C THR A 27 -9.92 -34.94 32.65
N ARG A 28 -9.00 -35.92 32.53
CA ARG A 28 -8.65 -36.90 33.57
C ARG A 28 -7.11 -37.07 33.57
N PRO A 29 -6.45 -37.23 34.74
CA PRO A 29 -5.10 -36.74 34.94
C PRO A 29 -3.97 -37.60 34.36
N ALA A 30 -2.86 -36.93 34.10
CA ALA A 30 -1.65 -37.39 33.42
C ALA A 30 -0.81 -38.38 34.25
N ALA A 31 -0.27 -39.39 33.56
CA ALA A 31 0.86 -40.22 33.99
C ALA A 31 2.13 -39.78 33.23
N GLU A 32 3.29 -39.91 33.89
CA GLU A 32 4.61 -39.42 33.47
C GLU A 32 5.10 -39.97 32.11
N PRO A 33 5.94 -39.21 31.37
CA PRO A 33 6.33 -39.55 30.00
C PRO A 33 7.48 -40.58 29.99
N VAL A 34 7.19 -41.78 29.50
CA VAL A 34 8.23 -42.70 29.01
C VAL A 34 8.53 -42.31 27.57
N ALA A 35 9.80 -42.03 27.28
CA ALA A 35 10.31 -41.75 25.94
C ALA A 35 10.03 -42.96 25.02
N ALA A 36 9.00 -42.82 24.18
CA ALA A 36 8.72 -43.72 23.07
C ALA A 36 9.06 -42.99 21.77
N GLU A 37 9.98 -43.55 20.99
CA GLU A 37 10.23 -43.16 19.60
C GLU A 37 8.89 -43.12 18.85
N ALA A 38 8.54 -41.95 18.32
CA ALA A 38 7.33 -41.78 17.56
C ALA A 38 7.41 -42.64 16.28
N PRO A 39 6.44 -43.53 16.02
CA PRO A 39 6.36 -44.20 14.74
C PRO A 39 6.09 -43.14 13.67
N THR A 40 6.93 -43.10 12.64
CA THR A 40 6.68 -42.31 11.44
C THR A 40 5.39 -42.82 10.80
N VAL A 41 4.26 -42.18 11.11
CA VAL A 41 3.01 -42.34 10.39
C VAL A 41 3.23 -41.80 8.98
N HIS A 42 3.60 -42.70 8.07
CA HIS A 42 3.50 -42.47 6.64
C HIS A 42 2.02 -42.55 6.30
N VAL A 43 1.32 -41.42 6.49
CA VAL A 43 -0.07 -41.30 6.02
C VAL A 43 0.01 -41.19 4.50
N GLY A 44 -0.19 -42.32 3.85
CA GLY A 44 -0.42 -42.42 2.42
C GLY A 44 -1.70 -41.67 2.04
N SER A 45 -1.53 -40.41 1.71
CA SER A 45 -2.32 -39.70 0.71
C SER A 45 -1.40 -38.58 0.23
N ALA A 46 -0.77 -38.79 -0.92
CA ALA A 46 0.01 -37.74 -1.56
C ALA A 46 -0.96 -36.67 -2.02
N ALA A 47 -1.36 -35.78 -1.10
CA ALA A 47 -1.87 -34.47 -1.47
C ALA A 47 -0.87 -33.90 -2.50
N PRO A 48 -1.35 -33.31 -3.61
CA PRO A 48 -0.45 -32.77 -4.62
C PRO A 48 0.56 -31.86 -3.91
N ALA A 49 1.85 -32.18 -4.07
CA ALA A 49 2.90 -31.43 -3.42
C ALA A 49 2.77 -29.95 -3.80
N ALA A 50 2.73 -29.08 -2.80
CA ALA A 50 2.58 -27.64 -3.03
C ALA A 50 3.68 -27.13 -3.96
N GLU A 51 3.31 -26.28 -4.92
CA GLU A 51 4.28 -25.60 -5.78
C GLU A 51 5.19 -24.69 -4.94
N ARG A 52 6.50 -24.85 -5.08
CA ARG A 52 7.50 -24.06 -4.36
C ARG A 52 8.16 -23.06 -5.30
N ILE A 53 7.82 -21.79 -5.14
CA ILE A 53 8.40 -20.69 -5.93
C ILE A 53 9.48 -19.98 -5.09
N PRO A 54 10.77 -20.05 -5.45
CA PRO A 54 11.81 -19.38 -4.68
C PRO A 54 11.74 -17.85 -4.83
N LEU A 55 11.93 -17.13 -3.73
CA LEU A 55 12.05 -15.68 -3.73
C LEU A 55 13.43 -15.27 -4.25
N ARG A 56 13.51 -14.94 -5.55
CA ARG A 56 14.74 -14.49 -6.22
C ARG A 56 14.56 -13.08 -6.79
N GLY A 57 15.67 -12.34 -6.89
CA GLY A 57 15.71 -11.01 -7.51
C GLY A 57 14.68 -10.06 -6.92
N VAL A 58 13.87 -9.44 -7.79
CA VAL A 58 12.86 -8.43 -7.40
C VAL A 58 11.86 -8.97 -6.37
N ARG A 59 11.43 -10.25 -6.47
CA ARG A 59 10.46 -10.82 -5.51
C ARG A 59 11.03 -10.91 -4.10
N GLY A 60 12.31 -11.31 -3.98
CA GLY A 60 13.01 -11.34 -2.69
C GLY A 60 13.18 -9.93 -2.13
N ALA A 61 13.68 -8.99 -2.95
CA ALA A 61 13.87 -7.61 -2.51
C ALA A 61 12.57 -6.92 -2.04
N VAL A 62 11.44 -7.19 -2.70
CA VAL A 62 10.12 -6.70 -2.27
C VAL A 62 9.71 -7.35 -0.95
N ALA A 63 9.85 -8.67 -0.81
CA ALA A 63 9.54 -9.36 0.44
C ALA A 63 10.34 -8.79 1.61
N ASP A 64 11.66 -8.66 1.46
CA ASP A 64 12.55 -8.10 2.49
C ASP A 64 12.14 -6.67 2.86
N LYS A 65 11.85 -5.83 1.86
CA LYS A 65 11.47 -4.43 2.08
C LYS A 65 10.13 -4.30 2.81
N LEU A 66 9.13 -5.09 2.43
CA LEU A 66 7.81 -5.08 3.07
C LEU A 66 7.87 -5.66 4.49
N SER A 67 8.62 -6.74 4.70
CA SER A 67 8.86 -7.32 6.02
C SER A 67 9.54 -6.31 6.94
N ARG A 68 10.57 -5.61 6.44
CA ARG A 68 11.27 -4.57 7.19
C ARG A 68 10.35 -3.41 7.60
N SER A 69 9.53 -2.92 6.68
CA SER A 69 8.53 -1.89 6.99
C SER A 69 7.63 -2.31 8.15
N ARG A 70 7.07 -3.53 8.09
CA ARG A 70 6.16 -4.05 9.12
C ARG A 70 6.85 -4.31 10.47
N SER A 71 8.13 -4.67 10.48
CA SER A 71 8.86 -4.92 11.72
C SER A 71 9.36 -3.64 12.39
N GLU A 72 9.75 -2.62 11.61
CA GLU A 72 10.41 -1.41 12.12
C GLU A 72 9.45 -0.23 12.32
N ILE A 73 8.33 -0.18 11.59
CA ILE A 73 7.40 0.95 11.63
C ILE A 73 6.12 0.54 12.38
N PRO A 74 5.89 1.05 13.60
CA PRO A 74 4.61 0.87 14.29
C PRO A 74 3.56 1.82 13.69
N ASP A 75 3.01 1.46 12.53
CA ASP A 75 2.11 2.32 11.76
C ASP A 75 0.73 2.51 12.41
N ALA A 76 0.20 3.73 12.31
CA ALA A 76 -1.18 4.05 12.63
C ALA A 76 -1.86 4.58 11.36
N THR A 77 -3.07 4.09 11.06
CA THR A 77 -3.83 4.50 9.87
C THR A 77 -5.03 5.36 10.28
N CYS A 78 -5.18 6.52 9.64
CA CYS A 78 -6.37 7.36 9.75
C CYS A 78 -7.12 7.42 8.42
N TRP A 79 -8.44 7.52 8.50
CA TRP A 79 -9.34 7.60 7.35
C TRP A 79 -10.19 8.85 7.45
N VAL A 80 -10.36 9.53 6.32
CA VAL A 80 -11.21 10.70 6.19
C VAL A 80 -11.91 10.65 4.84
N ASP A 81 -13.20 11.01 4.85
CA ASP A 81 -13.93 11.30 3.62
C ASP A 81 -13.75 12.77 3.27
N ALA A 82 -13.57 13.05 1.98
CA ALA A 82 -13.39 14.40 1.48
C ALA A 82 -14.29 14.62 0.26
N ASP A 83 -15.03 15.73 0.27
CA ASP A 83 -15.81 16.16 -0.88
C ASP A 83 -14.86 16.60 -2.02
N ALA A 84 -14.93 15.87 -3.14
CA ALA A 84 -14.12 16.13 -4.33
C ALA A 84 -14.82 17.01 -5.37
N THR A 85 -16.03 17.54 -5.12
CA THR A 85 -16.83 18.28 -6.11
C THR A 85 -16.07 19.44 -6.72
N GLU A 86 -15.53 20.33 -5.89
CA GLU A 86 -14.78 21.51 -6.37
C GLU A 86 -13.43 21.13 -6.99
N LEU A 87 -12.79 20.05 -6.51
CA LEU A 87 -11.57 19.52 -7.12
C LEU A 87 -11.83 19.04 -8.55
N MET A 88 -12.95 18.36 -8.76
CA MET A 88 -13.35 17.84 -10.07
C MET A 88 -13.80 18.97 -11.00
N ALA A 89 -14.50 19.98 -10.48
CA ALA A 89 -14.85 21.18 -11.23
C ALA A 89 -13.60 21.95 -11.69
N ALA A 90 -12.65 22.18 -10.77
CA ALA A 90 -11.37 22.83 -11.09
C ALA A 90 -10.58 22.05 -12.16
N ARG A 91 -10.53 20.72 -12.04
CA ARG A 91 -9.91 19.85 -13.06
C ARG A 91 -10.56 20.02 -14.42
N ALA A 92 -11.89 20.07 -14.49
CA ALA A 92 -12.62 20.25 -15.73
C ALA A 92 -12.31 21.62 -16.36
N ALA A 93 -12.30 22.68 -15.56
CA ALA A 93 -11.95 24.03 -16.01
C ALA A 93 -10.51 24.12 -16.56
N MET A 94 -9.52 23.55 -15.84
CA MET A 94 -8.12 23.49 -16.31
C MET A 94 -8.00 22.79 -17.67
N ASN A 95 -8.69 21.67 -17.84
CA ASN A 95 -8.66 20.90 -19.08
C ASN A 95 -9.42 21.59 -20.23
N ALA A 96 -10.47 22.38 -19.94
CA ALA A 96 -11.18 23.16 -20.94
C ALA A 96 -10.35 24.35 -21.43
N ALA A 97 -9.63 25.02 -20.52
CA ALA A 97 -8.78 26.17 -20.85
C ALA A 97 -7.58 25.84 -21.75
N SER A 98 -7.14 24.58 -21.76
CA SER A 98 -6.01 24.14 -22.59
C SER A 98 -6.30 24.19 -24.10
N GLY A 99 -7.57 24.16 -24.53
CA GLY A 99 -7.98 24.29 -25.94
C GLY A 99 -7.62 23.09 -26.85
N PRO A 100 -7.98 23.13 -28.16
CA PRO A 100 -7.79 22.01 -29.10
C PRO A 100 -6.33 21.69 -29.44
N SER A 101 -5.43 22.66 -29.26
CA SER A 101 -3.98 22.53 -29.44
C SER A 101 -3.23 22.30 -28.12
N GLY A 102 -3.96 22.19 -27.01
CA GLY A 102 -3.47 22.24 -25.64
C GLY A 102 -2.66 21.03 -25.19
N GLY A 103 -1.73 21.27 -24.26
CA GLY A 103 -0.87 20.26 -23.69
C GLY A 103 -1.59 19.09 -22.99
N PRO A 104 -0.83 18.20 -22.32
CA PRO A 104 -1.37 17.01 -21.68
C PRO A 104 -2.48 17.34 -20.68
N LYS A 105 -3.58 16.59 -20.74
CA LYS A 105 -4.70 16.76 -19.79
C LYS A 105 -4.23 16.54 -18.35
N VAL A 106 -4.70 17.41 -17.45
CA VAL A 106 -4.47 17.28 -16.01
C VAL A 106 -5.28 16.12 -15.45
N SER A 107 -4.58 15.13 -14.89
CA SER A 107 -5.19 13.97 -14.23
C SER A 107 -5.57 14.28 -12.78
N VAL A 108 -6.49 13.49 -12.21
CA VAL A 108 -6.81 13.58 -10.78
C VAL A 108 -5.56 13.30 -9.94
N LEU A 109 -4.76 12.31 -10.33
CA LEU A 109 -3.51 11.97 -9.64
C LEU A 109 -2.52 13.15 -9.61
N ALA A 110 -2.43 13.96 -10.67
CA ALA A 110 -1.58 15.15 -10.70
C ALA A 110 -2.05 16.22 -9.70
N LEU A 111 -3.37 16.40 -9.55
CA LEU A 111 -3.93 17.31 -8.55
C LEU A 111 -3.71 16.79 -7.12
N LEU A 112 -3.93 15.50 -6.88
CA LEU A 112 -3.64 14.87 -5.59
C LEU A 112 -2.16 14.99 -5.23
N ALA A 113 -1.25 14.78 -6.19
CA ALA A 113 0.18 14.99 -6.00
C ALA A 113 0.54 16.44 -5.63
N ARG A 114 -0.16 17.43 -6.22
CA ARG A 114 -0.02 18.83 -5.82
C ARG A 114 -0.56 19.11 -4.43
N ILE A 115 -1.69 18.51 -4.06
CA ILE A 115 -2.24 18.61 -2.71
C ILE A 115 -1.25 18.00 -1.71
N CYS A 116 -0.70 16.81 -1.98
CA CYS A 116 0.32 16.18 -1.14
C CYS A 116 1.52 17.10 -0.91
N THR A 117 2.10 17.61 -2.00
CA THR A 117 3.30 18.47 -1.90
C THR A 117 3.01 19.79 -1.16
N ALA A 118 1.82 20.36 -1.30
CA ALA A 118 1.39 21.52 -0.52
C ALA A 118 1.17 21.17 0.97
N ALA A 119 0.57 20.02 1.27
CA ALA A 119 0.35 19.55 2.63
C ALA A 119 1.69 19.25 3.35
N LEU A 120 2.63 18.62 2.67
CA LEU A 120 3.97 18.33 3.22
C LEU A 120 4.77 19.59 3.53
N ALA A 121 4.54 20.69 2.80
CA ALA A 121 5.14 21.99 3.15
C ALA A 121 4.57 22.56 4.46
N ARG A 122 3.30 22.27 4.78
CA ARG A 122 2.65 22.67 6.04
C ARG A 122 2.96 21.73 7.20
N TYR A 123 3.19 20.45 6.91
CA TYR A 123 3.44 19.38 7.88
C TYR A 123 4.75 18.64 7.53
N PRO A 124 5.91 19.30 7.67
CA PRO A 124 7.20 18.78 7.24
C PRO A 124 7.63 17.50 7.99
N GLU A 125 7.03 17.22 9.15
CA GLU A 125 7.24 15.97 9.90
C GLU A 125 6.89 14.73 9.07
N LEU A 126 5.92 14.83 8.16
CA LEU A 126 5.51 13.74 7.29
C LEU A 126 6.52 13.47 6.15
N ASN A 127 7.41 14.43 5.85
CA ASN A 127 8.50 14.28 4.89
C ASN A 127 9.83 14.05 5.64
N SER A 128 9.90 12.96 6.40
CA SER A 128 11.04 12.61 7.24
C SER A 128 11.36 11.12 7.20
N THR A 129 12.51 10.78 7.78
CA THR A 129 12.92 9.42 8.11
C THR A 129 13.28 9.36 9.59
N VAL A 130 13.00 8.24 10.25
CA VAL A 130 13.42 7.98 11.63
C VAL A 130 14.69 7.13 11.59
N ASP A 131 15.81 7.69 12.08
CA ASP A 131 17.04 6.93 12.27
C ASP A 131 17.09 6.43 13.72
N THR A 132 16.76 5.16 13.92
CA THR A 132 16.74 4.54 15.24
C THR A 132 18.14 4.27 15.78
N ALA A 133 19.15 4.14 14.92
CA ALA A 133 20.54 3.92 15.33
C ALA A 133 21.17 5.21 15.87
N ALA A 134 20.94 6.33 15.18
CA ALA A 134 21.34 7.67 15.63
C ALA A 134 20.35 8.29 16.63
N ARG A 135 19.18 7.68 16.82
CA ARG A 135 18.08 8.14 17.69
C ARG A 135 17.56 9.53 17.32
N GLU A 136 17.36 9.79 16.03
CA GLU A 136 16.94 11.09 15.53
C GLU A 136 15.85 11.00 14.46
N ILE A 137 15.15 12.11 14.26
CA ILE A 137 14.23 12.30 13.14
C ILE A 137 14.93 13.18 12.11
N VAL A 138 15.14 12.65 10.91
CA VAL A 138 15.77 13.34 9.80
C VAL A 138 14.68 13.95 8.93
N ARG A 139 14.49 15.27 9.03
CA ARG A 139 13.60 16.02 8.14
C ARG A 139 14.27 16.23 6.78
N LEU A 140 13.58 15.88 5.71
CA LEU A 140 14.13 15.91 4.35
C LEU A 140 13.87 17.27 3.70
N PRO A 141 14.88 17.89 3.04
CA PRO A 141 14.81 19.28 2.58
C PRO A 141 13.88 19.49 1.37
N GLY A 142 13.51 18.42 0.68
CA GLY A 142 12.63 18.47 -0.49
C GLY A 142 11.71 17.26 -0.52
N VAL A 143 10.63 17.39 -1.29
CA VAL A 143 9.71 16.27 -1.57
C VAL A 143 10.08 15.63 -2.90
N HIS A 144 10.42 14.33 -2.85
CA HIS A 144 10.52 13.47 -4.02
C HIS A 144 9.37 12.46 -3.96
N LEU A 145 8.31 12.75 -4.70
CA LEU A 145 7.05 12.07 -4.53
C LEU A 145 7.05 10.75 -5.31
N GLY A 146 7.05 9.63 -4.58
CA GLY A 146 6.75 8.32 -5.13
C GLY A 146 5.26 8.23 -5.48
N PHE A 147 4.92 7.55 -6.58
CA PHE A 147 3.54 7.17 -6.85
C PHE A 147 3.42 5.70 -7.21
N ALA A 148 2.37 5.03 -6.74
CA ALA A 148 2.14 3.64 -7.05
C ALA A 148 1.71 3.45 -8.51
N ALA A 149 2.44 2.62 -9.26
CA ALA A 149 2.11 2.26 -10.64
C ALA A 149 2.03 0.74 -10.78
N GLN A 150 0.84 0.23 -11.09
CA GLN A 150 0.63 -1.19 -11.37
C GLN A 150 1.05 -1.50 -12.82
N THR A 151 1.93 -2.48 -12.99
CA THR A 151 2.38 -2.96 -14.31
C THR A 151 2.12 -4.47 -14.43
N GLU A 152 2.25 -5.01 -15.63
CA GLU A 152 2.20 -6.46 -15.87
C GLU A 152 3.27 -7.24 -15.08
N ARG A 153 4.39 -6.57 -14.76
CA ARG A 153 5.51 -7.15 -14.00
C ARG A 153 5.33 -6.99 -12.48
N GLY A 154 4.23 -6.37 -12.06
CA GLY A 154 3.90 -6.07 -10.67
C GLY A 154 3.87 -4.58 -10.35
N LEU A 155 3.71 -4.29 -9.07
CA LEU A 155 3.70 -2.93 -8.53
C LEU A 155 5.12 -2.36 -8.51
N VAL A 156 5.28 -1.15 -9.04
CA VAL A 156 6.49 -0.34 -8.89
C VAL A 156 6.12 1.05 -8.36
N VAL A 157 7.09 1.74 -7.76
CA VAL A 157 6.90 3.09 -7.21
C VAL A 157 7.91 4.04 -7.84
N PRO A 158 7.61 4.62 -9.02
CA PRO A 158 8.46 5.63 -9.63
C PRO A 158 8.42 6.93 -8.83
N VAL A 159 9.50 7.71 -8.90
CA VAL A 159 9.69 8.92 -8.10
C VAL A 159 9.72 10.16 -8.98
N VAL A 160 8.79 11.09 -8.73
CA VAL A 160 8.81 12.45 -9.28
C VAL A 160 9.80 13.28 -8.46
N ARG A 161 10.94 13.61 -9.08
CA ARG A 161 11.97 14.45 -8.44
C ARG A 161 11.49 15.90 -8.30
N ASP A 162 11.91 16.48 -7.18
CA ASP A 162 11.58 17.86 -6.78
C ASP A 162 10.10 18.20 -6.95
N ALA A 163 9.22 17.28 -6.55
CA ALA A 163 7.77 17.44 -6.74
C ALA A 163 7.24 18.72 -6.06
N HIS A 164 7.85 19.15 -4.96
CA HIS A 164 7.55 20.39 -4.25
C HIS A 164 7.76 21.68 -5.07
N THR A 165 8.60 21.66 -6.11
CA THR A 165 8.86 22.84 -6.96
C THR A 165 7.98 22.88 -8.21
N ARG A 166 7.20 21.83 -8.46
CA ARG A 166 6.42 21.66 -9.70
C ARG A 166 4.98 22.11 -9.52
N ASN A 167 4.37 22.61 -10.60
CA ASN A 167 2.93 22.86 -10.69
C ASN A 167 2.17 21.59 -11.13
N ALA A 168 0.83 21.63 -11.17
CA ALA A 168 0.00 20.48 -11.49
C ALA A 168 0.27 19.90 -12.89
N GLU A 169 0.48 20.77 -13.89
CA GLU A 169 0.76 20.36 -15.27
C GLU A 169 2.12 19.67 -15.38
N SER A 170 3.16 20.24 -14.78
CA SER A 170 4.52 19.68 -14.77
C SER A 170 4.59 18.35 -14.03
N ILE A 171 3.90 18.22 -12.88
CA ILE A 171 3.78 16.94 -12.18
C ILE A 171 3.02 15.93 -13.05
N GLY A 172 1.91 16.34 -13.66
CA GLY A 172 1.10 15.47 -14.53
C GLY A 172 1.89 14.91 -15.70
N ALA A 173 2.67 15.77 -16.38
CA ALA A 173 3.53 15.35 -17.48
C ALA A 173 4.61 14.34 -17.04
N GLU A 174 5.23 14.58 -15.87
CA GLU A 174 6.26 13.67 -15.35
C GLU A 174 5.69 12.32 -14.88
N ILE A 175 4.52 12.34 -14.23
CA ILE A 175 3.79 11.11 -13.88
C ILE A 175 3.45 10.30 -15.15
N ALA A 176 2.96 10.96 -16.20
CA ALA A 176 2.64 10.29 -17.46
C ALA A 176 3.88 9.66 -18.09
N ARG A 177 5.00 10.40 -18.13
CA ARG A 177 6.29 9.89 -18.63
C ARG A 177 6.78 8.67 -17.84
N LEU A 178 6.76 8.75 -16.51
CA LEU A 178 7.19 7.66 -15.63
C LEU A 178 6.26 6.44 -15.71
N THR A 179 4.95 6.66 -15.89
CA THR A 179 3.97 5.59 -16.09
C THR A 179 4.25 4.83 -17.38
N GLU A 180 4.55 5.53 -18.48
CA GLU A 180 4.90 4.88 -19.75
C GLU A 180 6.22 4.10 -19.67
N LEU A 181 7.22 4.64 -18.96
CA LEU A 181 8.45 3.90 -18.67
C LEU A 181 8.20 2.68 -17.78
N ALA A 182 7.31 2.78 -16.81
CA ALA A 182 6.92 1.66 -15.95
C ALA A 182 6.29 0.54 -16.79
N ARG A 183 5.31 0.90 -17.63
CA ARG A 183 4.59 -0.01 -18.52
C ARG A 183 5.53 -0.72 -19.49
N THR A 184 6.50 0.00 -20.04
CA THR A 184 7.51 -0.55 -20.96
C THR A 184 8.69 -1.23 -20.26
N GLY A 185 8.73 -1.23 -18.92
CA GLY A 185 9.82 -1.83 -18.14
C GLY A 185 11.17 -1.11 -18.30
N LYS A 186 11.16 0.17 -18.66
CA LYS A 186 12.34 1.00 -18.94
C LYS A 186 12.69 1.98 -17.83
N LEU A 187 12.10 1.83 -16.63
CA LEU A 187 12.48 2.63 -15.48
C LEU A 187 13.93 2.32 -15.07
N SER A 188 14.71 3.38 -14.91
CA SER A 188 16.05 3.28 -14.33
C SER A 188 15.99 3.13 -12.81
N PRO A 189 17.04 2.58 -12.16
CA PRO A 189 17.12 2.52 -10.70
C PRO A 189 16.97 3.89 -10.02
N ALA A 190 17.50 4.96 -10.64
CA ALA A 190 17.40 6.33 -10.12
C ALA A 190 15.95 6.86 -10.08
N GLN A 191 15.06 6.31 -10.92
CA GLN A 191 13.64 6.64 -10.94
C GLN A 191 12.81 5.80 -9.96
N LEU A 192 13.39 4.76 -9.36
CA LEU A 192 12.73 3.84 -8.41
C LEU A 192 13.23 3.98 -6.97
N THR A 193 14.13 4.92 -6.72
CA THR A 193 14.82 5.07 -5.43
C THR A 193 14.77 6.51 -4.94
N GLY A 194 15.06 6.74 -3.65
CA GLY A 194 15.13 8.09 -3.08
C GLY A 194 13.82 8.87 -3.07
N GLY A 195 12.67 8.19 -3.08
CA GLY A 195 11.40 8.79 -2.72
C GLY A 195 11.41 9.19 -1.24
N THR A 196 10.70 10.26 -0.91
CA THR A 196 10.60 10.78 0.47
C THR A 196 9.18 10.68 1.04
N PHE A 197 8.20 10.49 0.15
CA PHE A 197 6.80 10.28 0.49
C PHE A 197 6.13 9.56 -0.68
N THR A 198 5.19 8.67 -0.40
CA THR A 198 4.44 7.91 -1.42
C THR A 198 2.98 8.36 -1.49
N LEU A 199 2.47 8.51 -2.71
CA LEU A 199 1.05 8.66 -3.02
C LEU A 199 0.55 7.39 -3.70
N ASN A 200 -0.40 6.70 -3.06
CA ASN A 200 -1.03 5.50 -3.60
C ASN A 200 -2.50 5.78 -3.94
N ASN A 201 -2.93 5.41 -5.14
CA ASN A 201 -4.30 5.61 -5.61
C ASN A 201 -4.95 4.25 -5.90
N TYR A 202 -5.85 3.84 -5.01
CA TYR A 202 -6.63 2.61 -5.11
C TYR A 202 -7.92 2.78 -5.89
N GLY A 203 -8.35 4.03 -6.12
CA GLY A 203 -9.64 4.33 -6.72
C GLY A 203 -9.83 3.76 -8.11
N VAL A 204 -8.73 3.59 -8.86
CA VAL A 204 -8.73 2.94 -10.17
C VAL A 204 -9.11 1.47 -10.12
N PHE A 205 -9.05 0.83 -8.95
CA PHE A 205 -9.46 -0.55 -8.70
C PHE A 205 -10.87 -0.64 -8.08
N GLY A 206 -11.60 0.48 -7.97
CA GLY A 206 -12.94 0.51 -7.41
C GLY A 206 -13.01 0.34 -5.89
N VAL A 207 -11.90 0.59 -5.19
CA VAL A 207 -11.78 0.40 -3.73
C VAL A 207 -11.89 1.75 -3.01
N ASP A 208 -12.62 1.80 -1.89
CA ASP A 208 -12.78 2.99 -1.03
C ASP A 208 -11.48 3.41 -0.32
N GLY A 209 -10.54 2.48 -0.20
CA GLY A 209 -9.13 2.70 0.09
C GLY A 209 -8.50 1.43 0.68
N SER A 210 -7.26 1.52 1.14
CA SER A 210 -6.66 0.45 1.96
C SER A 210 -5.68 1.01 2.98
N THR A 211 -5.27 0.18 3.93
CA THR A 211 -4.12 0.47 4.80
C THR A 211 -2.83 0.15 4.06
N PRO A 212 -2.06 1.16 3.57
CA PRO A 212 -0.81 0.90 2.88
C PRO A 212 0.26 0.34 3.82
N ILE A 213 1.19 -0.44 3.26
CA ILE A 213 2.48 -0.70 3.91
C ILE A 213 3.41 0.46 3.56
N ILE A 214 3.89 1.19 4.57
CA ILE A 214 4.75 2.37 4.39
C ILE A 214 6.04 1.98 3.67
N ASN A 215 6.42 2.77 2.67
CA ASN A 215 7.61 2.50 1.87
C ASN A 215 8.88 2.88 2.65
N HIS A 216 9.42 1.95 3.45
CA HIS A 216 10.61 2.20 4.26
C HIS A 216 11.76 2.80 3.41
N PRO A 217 12.43 3.89 3.86
CA PRO A 217 12.39 4.50 5.20
C PRO A 217 11.49 5.76 5.34
N GLU A 218 10.48 5.91 4.49
CA GLU A 218 9.54 7.03 4.57
C GLU A 218 8.75 7.00 5.90
N ALA A 219 8.45 8.17 6.47
CA ALA A 219 7.66 8.27 7.70
C ALA A 219 6.15 8.09 7.47
N ALA A 220 5.65 8.37 6.27
CA ALA A 220 4.22 8.37 5.96
C ALA A 220 3.92 8.14 4.48
N MET A 221 2.67 7.79 4.18
CA MET A 221 2.13 7.62 2.83
C MET A 221 0.67 8.10 2.80
N LEU A 222 0.22 8.64 1.67
CA LEU A 222 -1.19 8.91 1.44
C LEU A 222 -1.81 7.85 0.52
N GLY A 223 -2.88 7.22 1.00
CA GLY A 223 -3.76 6.39 0.20
C GLY A 223 -5.01 7.17 -0.23
N VAL A 224 -5.43 7.04 -1.49
CA VAL A 224 -6.65 7.65 -2.00
C VAL A 224 -7.55 6.59 -2.63
N GLY A 225 -8.80 6.53 -2.17
CA GLY A 225 -9.84 5.64 -2.68
C GLY A 225 -10.50 6.12 -3.96
N ARG A 226 -11.57 5.44 -4.36
CA ARG A 226 -12.42 5.86 -5.47
C ARG A 226 -13.14 7.17 -5.13
N ILE A 227 -13.30 8.02 -6.14
CA ILE A 227 -14.16 9.20 -6.07
C ILE A 227 -15.52 8.78 -6.62
N MET A 228 -16.57 8.92 -5.81
CA MET A 228 -17.94 8.59 -6.19
C MET A 228 -18.73 9.87 -6.52
N PRO A 229 -19.71 9.81 -7.45
CA PRO A 229 -20.63 10.91 -7.73
C PRO A 229 -21.60 11.20 -6.58
#